data_AF-A0A1V1UNE9-F1
#
_entry.id   AF-A0A1V1UNE9-F1
#
_cell.length_a   1.000
_cell.length_b   1.000
_cell.length_c   1.000
_cell.angle_alpha   90.00
_cell.angle_beta   90.00
_cell.angle_gamma   90.00
#
_symmetry.space_group_name_H-M   'P 1'
#
loop_
_entity.id
_entity.type
_entity.pdbx_description
1 polymer ?
#
loop_
_entity_poly.entity_id
_entity_poly.type
_entity_poly.pdbx_seq_one_letter_code
_entity_poly.pdbx_strand_id
1 'polypeptide(L)'
;MTAPLRLPVALRPIRDELLSSWMGRVSARYGLETPAMTAWLVGQGRGMRSHNLVDDIAPEPELLRLWARACRVDPARLMRLSLTSRFSDRPPTWFLERPRVPVCLACFDADCSSGRDSYLRWDWKLADHVACPTHGEMLCDRCPACSSQLQVSFRFRGDLLRSFCRKCDTLLTGRGGERLRPADAGFVEGVLDLQRKAQGIVRGESDRRARLEQTIRALWAPLDRMDAARPVLALWFDQPGWNCPFEARGAVSTDAPLQHLPVRWRALTLVILGDLFGAELVFDAEMPETARSLFSRAAPLLPRRQRGPSAIGKGKPPIDGVLVRVQSLSKSPVHRLSGNFLDERADFSRIHP
;
A
#
# COMPACT_ATOMS: atom_id res chain seq x y z
N MET A 1 6.12 -40.88 19.13
CA MET A 1 5.36 -39.61 19.10
C MET A 1 6.37 -38.47 19.19
N THR A 2 6.42 -37.55 18.22
CA THR A 2 7.24 -36.33 18.34
C THR A 2 6.59 -35.39 19.35
N ALA A 3 7.39 -34.83 20.27
CA ALA A 3 6.91 -33.87 21.25
C ALA A 3 6.32 -32.63 20.55
N PRO A 4 5.26 -31.99 21.09
CA PRO A 4 4.68 -30.81 20.46
C PRO A 4 5.70 -29.67 20.44
N LEU A 5 6.05 -29.19 19.24
CA LEU A 5 6.96 -28.05 19.08
C LEU A 5 6.47 -26.87 19.91
N ARG A 6 7.37 -26.35 20.74
CA ARG A 6 7.14 -25.21 21.63
C ARG A 6 8.39 -24.33 21.62
N LEU A 7 8.25 -23.11 21.16
CA LEU A 7 9.32 -22.11 21.19
C LEU A 7 9.58 -21.71 22.66
N PRO A 8 10.84 -21.70 23.16
CA PRO A 8 11.14 -21.28 24.53
C PRO A 8 10.53 -19.92 24.89
N VAL A 9 10.79 -18.89 24.08
CA VAL A 9 10.25 -17.54 24.20
C VAL A 9 9.15 -17.35 23.15
N ALA A 10 7.96 -16.95 23.59
CA ALA A 10 6.83 -16.70 22.71
C ALA A 10 6.25 -15.31 22.96
N LEU A 11 6.54 -14.36 22.07
CA LEU A 11 6.01 -13.01 22.16
C LEU A 11 4.49 -13.04 22.00
N ARG A 12 3.79 -12.24 22.81
CA ARG A 12 2.33 -12.11 22.71
C ARG A 12 1.96 -11.10 21.61
N PRO A 13 0.92 -11.35 20.80
CA PRO A 13 0.44 -10.37 19.84
C PRO A 13 -0.05 -9.10 20.52
N ILE A 14 0.33 -7.94 19.97
CA ILE A 14 -0.15 -6.63 20.38
C ILE A 14 -1.54 -6.37 19.75
N ARG A 15 -2.39 -5.54 20.39
CA ARG A 15 -3.82 -5.38 20.00
C ARG A 15 -4.00 -4.88 18.56
N ASP A 16 -3.18 -3.93 18.16
CA ASP A 16 -3.20 -3.24 16.86
C ASP A 16 -2.14 -3.74 15.87
N GLU A 17 -1.44 -4.83 16.20
CA GLU A 17 -0.38 -5.41 15.37
C GLU A 17 -0.92 -6.27 14.20
N LEU A 18 -0.22 -6.21 13.06
CA LEU A 18 -0.41 -7.13 11.93
C LEU A 18 0.07 -8.55 12.25
N LEU A 19 -0.58 -9.55 11.65
CA LEU A 19 -0.16 -10.96 11.81
C LEU A 19 1.28 -11.17 11.33
N SER A 20 1.61 -10.62 10.16
CA SER A 20 2.96 -10.66 9.58
C SER A 20 4.01 -9.98 10.48
N SER A 21 3.65 -8.90 11.17
CA SER A 21 4.49 -8.26 12.18
C SER A 21 4.73 -9.18 13.36
N TRP A 22 3.68 -9.72 13.97
CA TRP A 22 3.82 -10.61 15.14
C TRP A 22 4.71 -11.81 14.81
N MET A 23 4.50 -12.46 13.66
CA MET A 23 5.33 -13.58 13.19
C MET A 23 6.78 -13.15 12.92
N GLY A 24 6.99 -11.94 12.38
CA GLY A 24 8.31 -11.33 12.20
C GLY A 24 9.05 -11.10 13.51
N ARG A 25 8.39 -10.52 14.51
CA ARG A 25 8.96 -10.28 15.84
C ARG A 25 9.30 -11.58 16.57
N VAL A 26 8.42 -12.58 16.49
CA VAL A 26 8.71 -13.93 17.04
C VAL A 26 9.91 -14.55 16.33
N SER A 27 10.00 -14.50 15.00
CA SER A 27 11.12 -15.04 14.23
C SER A 27 12.46 -14.37 14.58
N ALA A 28 12.43 -13.04 14.71
CA ALA A 28 13.61 -12.24 15.07
C ALA A 28 14.18 -12.61 16.45
N ARG A 29 13.35 -13.10 17.41
CA ARG A 29 13.82 -13.64 18.71
C ARG A 29 14.68 -14.90 18.58
N TYR A 30 14.68 -15.54 17.42
CA TYR A 30 15.48 -16.72 17.09
C TYR A 30 16.56 -16.43 16.02
N GLY A 31 16.77 -15.16 15.66
CA GLY A 31 17.67 -14.79 14.56
C GLY A 31 17.18 -15.26 13.18
N LEU A 32 15.88 -15.58 13.05
CA LEU A 32 15.29 -16.08 11.81
C LEU A 32 14.34 -15.06 11.17
N GLU A 33 14.20 -15.18 9.86
CA GLU A 33 13.17 -14.51 9.06
C GLU A 33 11.87 -15.34 9.04
N THR A 34 10.70 -14.71 8.91
CA THR A 34 9.40 -15.41 8.98
C THR A 34 9.25 -16.60 8.03
N PRO A 35 9.72 -16.54 6.76
CA PRO A 35 9.69 -17.71 5.89
C PRO A 35 10.57 -18.85 6.39
N ALA A 36 11.74 -18.55 6.97
CA ALA A 36 12.66 -19.56 7.52
C ALA A 36 12.11 -20.20 8.80
N MET A 37 11.53 -19.39 9.71
CA MET A 37 10.83 -19.90 10.89
C MET A 37 9.61 -20.74 10.51
N THR A 38 8.82 -20.30 9.52
CA THR A 38 7.69 -21.09 8.99
C THR A 38 8.18 -22.40 8.39
N ALA A 39 9.23 -22.38 7.56
CA ALA A 39 9.80 -23.59 6.97
C ALA A 39 10.38 -24.54 8.04
N TRP A 40 10.94 -24.02 9.14
CA TRP A 40 11.38 -24.85 10.27
C TRP A 40 10.20 -25.50 11.01
N LEU A 41 9.14 -24.72 11.32
CA LEU A 41 7.91 -25.24 11.94
C LEU A 41 7.22 -26.30 11.05
N VAL A 42 7.21 -26.08 9.73
CA VAL A 42 6.67 -26.99 8.71
C VAL A 42 7.57 -28.21 8.48
N GLY A 43 8.89 -28.06 8.47
CA GLY A 43 9.83 -29.18 8.30
C GLY A 43 9.70 -30.21 9.42
N GLN A 44 9.24 -29.77 10.60
CA GLN A 44 8.90 -30.61 11.74
C GLN A 44 7.45 -31.13 11.71
N GLY A 45 6.63 -30.69 10.75
CA GLY A 45 5.21 -31.04 10.57
C GLY A 45 4.87 -31.31 9.10
N ARG A 46 5.12 -32.55 8.65
CA ARG A 46 4.93 -33.09 7.29
C ARG A 46 4.06 -32.25 6.33
N GLY A 47 4.67 -31.69 5.28
CA GLY A 47 4.03 -31.60 3.96
C GLY A 47 3.58 -30.25 3.41
N MET A 48 3.82 -29.11 4.08
CA MET A 48 3.42 -27.79 3.54
C MET A 48 4.42 -27.25 2.50
N ARG A 49 3.92 -26.72 1.37
CA ARG A 49 4.74 -26.03 0.35
C ARG A 49 5.03 -24.59 0.77
N SER A 50 6.07 -24.36 1.57
CA SER A 50 6.39 -23.03 2.13
C SER A 50 7.05 -22.07 1.12
N HIS A 51 6.24 -21.41 0.28
CA HIS A 51 6.66 -20.23 -0.50
C HIS A 51 5.80 -18.99 -0.28
N ASN A 52 4.67 -19.11 0.42
CA ASN A 52 3.75 -18.01 0.60
C ASN A 52 4.25 -17.04 1.69
N LEU A 53 4.23 -15.75 1.36
CA LEU A 53 4.28 -14.67 2.34
C LEU A 53 3.07 -14.80 3.28
N VAL A 54 3.22 -14.33 4.52
CA VAL A 54 2.09 -14.27 5.46
C VAL A 54 1.01 -13.38 4.89
N ASP A 55 -0.18 -13.93 4.68
CA ASP A 55 -1.34 -13.13 4.33
C ASP A 55 -1.95 -12.50 5.60
N ASP A 56 -1.91 -11.18 5.68
CA ASP A 56 -2.57 -10.40 6.72
C ASP A 56 -4.10 -10.30 6.49
N ILE A 57 -4.59 -10.54 5.26
CA ILE A 57 -6.00 -10.39 4.89
C ILE A 57 -6.79 -11.63 5.33
N ALA A 58 -6.49 -12.80 4.77
CA ALA A 58 -7.19 -14.07 4.98
C ALA A 58 -6.19 -15.22 5.24
N PRO A 59 -5.48 -15.20 6.39
CA PRO A 59 -4.43 -16.17 6.70
C PRO A 59 -4.91 -17.62 6.73
N GLU A 60 -4.08 -18.51 6.20
CA GLU A 60 -4.33 -19.95 6.17
C GLU A 60 -4.54 -20.52 7.59
N PRO A 61 -5.69 -21.16 7.89
CA PRO A 61 -6.01 -21.63 9.24
C PRO A 61 -5.03 -22.67 9.79
N GLU A 62 -4.43 -23.50 8.92
CA GLU A 62 -3.46 -24.53 9.34
C GLU A 62 -2.12 -23.92 9.75
N LEU A 63 -1.62 -22.96 8.97
CA LEU A 63 -0.44 -22.16 9.32
C LEU A 63 -0.66 -21.43 10.65
N LEU A 64 -1.83 -20.82 10.86
CA LEU A 64 -2.17 -20.18 12.13
C LEU A 64 -2.18 -21.17 13.31
N ARG A 65 -2.76 -22.37 13.14
CA ARG A 65 -2.76 -23.42 14.19
C ARG A 65 -1.34 -23.88 14.54
N LEU A 66 -0.46 -24.00 13.54
CA LEU A 66 0.94 -24.36 13.73
C LEU A 66 1.69 -23.31 14.56
N TRP A 67 1.57 -22.03 14.17
CA TRP A 67 2.18 -20.91 14.88
C TRP A 67 1.60 -20.69 16.29
N ALA A 68 0.28 -20.81 16.44
CA ALA A 68 -0.42 -20.78 17.73
C ALA A 68 0.11 -21.84 18.71
N ARG A 69 0.26 -23.10 18.23
CA ARG A 69 0.80 -24.22 19.00
C ARG A 69 2.25 -23.96 19.42
N ALA A 70 3.10 -23.56 18.47
CA ALA A 70 4.51 -23.26 18.72
C ALA A 70 4.69 -22.13 19.76
N CYS A 71 3.86 -21.08 19.68
CA CYS A 71 3.92 -19.91 20.54
C CYS A 71 3.07 -20.01 21.83
N ARG A 72 2.36 -21.12 22.05
CA ARG A 72 1.40 -21.26 23.17
C ARG A 72 0.39 -20.09 23.22
N VAL A 73 -0.13 -19.68 22.05
CA VAL A 73 -1.15 -18.63 21.88
C VAL A 73 -2.46 -19.30 21.45
N ASP A 74 -3.60 -18.76 21.89
CA ASP A 74 -4.92 -19.13 21.38
C ASP A 74 -5.01 -18.89 19.85
N PRO A 75 -5.34 -19.91 19.02
CA PRO A 75 -5.52 -19.73 17.59
C PRO A 75 -6.56 -18.65 17.23
N ALA A 76 -7.63 -18.49 18.02
CA ALA A 76 -8.62 -17.46 17.78
C ALA A 76 -8.06 -16.05 18.04
N ARG A 77 -7.12 -15.89 18.99
CA ARG A 77 -6.37 -14.64 19.19
C ARG A 77 -5.48 -14.29 17.99
N LEU A 78 -4.90 -15.28 17.31
CA LEU A 78 -4.16 -15.02 16.06
C LEU A 78 -5.10 -14.70 14.89
N MET A 79 -6.25 -15.39 14.79
CA MET A 79 -7.25 -15.09 13.76
C MET A 79 -7.77 -13.65 13.89
N ARG A 80 -7.99 -13.15 15.12
CA ARG A 80 -8.35 -11.75 15.39
C ARG A 80 -7.28 -10.71 14.98
N LEU A 81 -6.11 -11.13 14.50
CA LEU A 81 -5.12 -10.23 13.90
C LEU A 81 -5.38 -9.98 12.40
N SER A 82 -6.12 -10.87 11.72
CA SER A 82 -6.38 -10.75 10.29
C SER A 82 -7.28 -9.56 9.97
N LEU A 83 -7.08 -8.95 8.80
CA LEU A 83 -7.86 -7.79 8.39
C LEU A 83 -9.32 -8.16 8.12
N THR A 84 -9.59 -9.35 7.58
CA THR A 84 -10.98 -9.87 7.42
C THR A 84 -11.67 -10.11 8.75
N SER A 85 -10.96 -10.56 9.80
CA SER A 85 -11.55 -10.73 11.14
C SER A 85 -11.71 -9.40 11.89
N ARG A 86 -10.90 -8.38 11.58
CA ARG A 86 -10.96 -7.05 12.20
C ARG A 86 -11.98 -6.12 11.53
N PHE A 87 -12.19 -6.26 10.22
CA PHE A 87 -12.99 -5.38 9.38
C PHE A 87 -13.94 -6.19 8.48
N SER A 88 -14.85 -6.94 9.10
CA SER A 88 -15.88 -7.72 8.39
C SER A 88 -16.88 -6.85 7.59
N ASP A 89 -16.93 -5.56 7.90
CA ASP A 89 -17.68 -4.50 7.22
C ASP A 89 -17.01 -3.99 5.93
N ARG A 90 -15.71 -4.27 5.75
CA ARG A 90 -14.85 -3.71 4.69
C ARG A 90 -14.55 -4.75 3.60
N PRO A 91 -14.79 -4.43 2.31
CA PRO A 91 -14.43 -5.32 1.21
C PRO A 91 -12.91 -5.54 1.10
N PRO A 92 -12.43 -6.73 0.66
CA PRO A 92 -11.01 -7.01 0.50
C PRO A 92 -10.26 -6.03 -0.42
N THR A 93 -10.96 -5.43 -1.38
CA THR A 93 -10.48 -4.38 -2.29
C THR A 93 -9.96 -3.12 -1.58
N TRP A 94 -10.23 -2.96 -0.28
CA TRP A 94 -9.74 -1.86 0.55
C TRP A 94 -8.56 -2.23 1.46
N PHE A 95 -7.95 -3.42 1.26
CA PHE A 95 -6.67 -3.80 1.86
C PHE A 95 -5.56 -3.86 0.80
N LEU A 96 -4.35 -3.44 1.17
CA LEU A 96 -3.19 -3.52 0.28
C LEU A 96 -2.77 -5.00 0.08
N GLU A 97 -2.94 -5.56 -1.12
CA GLU A 97 -2.60 -6.96 -1.42
C GLU A 97 -1.10 -7.25 -1.35
N ARG A 98 -0.26 -6.27 -1.72
CA ARG A 98 1.19 -6.46 -1.77
C ARG A 98 1.76 -6.69 -0.36
N PRO A 99 2.88 -7.43 -0.21
CA PRO A 99 3.54 -7.69 1.09
C PRO A 99 4.30 -6.45 1.62
N ARG A 100 3.75 -5.26 1.37
CA ARG A 100 4.39 -3.96 1.52
C ARG A 100 3.46 -3.14 2.40
N VAL A 101 3.89 -2.94 3.63
CA VAL A 101 3.17 -2.14 4.62
C VAL A 101 3.87 -0.78 4.63
N PRO A 102 3.22 0.32 4.22
CA PRO A 102 3.74 1.65 4.45
C PRO A 102 3.81 1.91 5.96
N VAL A 103 4.72 2.75 6.45
CA VAL A 103 4.92 2.92 7.90
C VAL A 103 4.91 4.38 8.32
N CYS A 104 4.46 4.66 9.54
CA CYS A 104 4.83 5.91 10.20
C CYS A 104 6.15 5.69 10.92
N LEU A 105 7.17 6.50 10.62
CA LEU A 105 8.48 6.38 11.25
C LEU A 105 8.45 6.93 12.68
N ALA A 106 7.70 8.02 12.93
CA ALA A 106 7.45 8.53 14.27
C ALA A 106 6.74 7.51 15.19
N CYS A 107 5.91 6.59 14.65
CA CYS A 107 5.38 5.47 15.44
C CYS A 107 6.48 4.53 15.97
N PHE A 108 7.53 4.26 15.19
CA PHE A 108 8.67 3.45 15.65
C PHE A 108 9.50 4.19 16.70
N ASP A 109 9.68 5.51 16.55
CA ASP A 109 10.34 6.35 17.55
C ASP A 109 9.54 6.40 18.86
N ALA A 110 8.21 6.50 18.78
CA ALA A 110 7.31 6.48 19.93
C ALA A 110 7.32 5.12 20.65
N ASP A 111 7.34 4.00 19.90
CA ASP A 111 7.52 2.67 20.48
C ASP A 111 8.89 2.53 21.16
N CYS A 112 9.95 3.04 20.54
CA CYS A 112 11.29 3.06 21.10
C CYS A 112 11.37 3.88 22.40
N SER A 113 10.80 5.08 22.40
CA SER A 113 10.76 6.00 23.53
C SER A 113 9.89 5.47 24.68
N SER A 114 8.87 4.66 24.36
CA SER A 114 8.03 3.96 25.34
C SER A 114 8.67 2.69 25.91
N GLY A 115 9.93 2.38 25.58
CA GLY A 115 10.59 1.14 25.99
C GLY A 115 9.97 -0.14 25.40
N ARG A 116 9.23 -0.03 24.29
CA ARG A 116 8.56 -1.16 23.64
C ARG A 116 9.35 -1.68 22.43
N ASP A 117 9.02 -2.88 21.98
CA ASP A 117 9.40 -3.39 20.66
C ASP A 117 8.70 -2.59 19.54
N SER A 118 9.39 -2.35 18.43
CA SER A 118 8.77 -1.85 17.20
C SER A 118 7.89 -2.93 16.54
N TYR A 119 6.73 -2.55 15.99
CA TYR A 119 5.79 -3.46 15.30
C TYR A 119 5.02 -2.74 14.18
N LEU A 120 4.51 -3.48 13.19
CA LEU A 120 3.64 -2.93 12.13
C LEU A 120 2.18 -2.95 12.58
N ARG A 121 1.47 -1.85 12.35
CA ARG A 121 0.08 -1.65 12.74
C ARG A 121 -0.88 -2.05 11.62
N TRP A 122 -2.09 -2.50 11.95
CA TRP A 122 -3.06 -2.97 10.94
C TRP A 122 -3.63 -1.86 10.06
N ASP A 123 -3.70 -0.64 10.56
CA ASP A 123 -4.26 0.51 9.85
C ASP A 123 -3.42 0.88 8.63
N TRP A 124 -2.11 0.69 8.73
CA TRP A 124 -1.16 0.85 7.64
C TRP A 124 -1.42 -0.07 6.43
N LYS A 125 -2.15 -1.18 6.60
CA LYS A 125 -2.56 -2.07 5.49
C LYS A 125 -3.85 -1.64 4.78
N LEU A 126 -4.53 -0.59 5.25
CA LEU A 126 -5.75 -0.09 4.63
C LEU A 126 -5.44 0.82 3.42
N ALA A 127 -6.17 0.64 2.32
CA ALA A 127 -5.91 1.33 1.06
C ALA A 127 -6.26 2.84 1.09
N ASP A 128 -7.14 3.26 1.99
CA ASP A 128 -7.47 4.65 2.32
C ASP A 128 -6.58 5.27 3.40
N HIS A 129 -5.74 4.48 4.09
CA HIS A 129 -4.84 4.98 5.13
C HIS A 129 -3.49 5.36 4.51
N VAL A 130 -3.27 6.67 4.38
CA VAL A 130 -2.14 7.32 3.69
C VAL A 130 -1.32 8.23 4.61
N ALA A 131 -1.92 8.72 5.69
CA ALA A 131 -1.28 9.53 6.73
C ALA A 131 -1.59 8.96 8.12
N CYS A 132 -0.63 9.07 9.04
CA CYS A 132 -0.76 8.61 10.41
C CYS A 132 -1.54 9.63 11.25
N PRO A 133 -2.74 9.29 11.78
CA PRO A 133 -3.54 10.21 12.58
C PRO A 133 -2.90 10.52 13.95
N THR A 134 -1.97 9.70 14.43
CA THR A 134 -1.28 9.91 15.72
C THR A 134 -0.17 10.95 15.63
N HIS A 135 0.50 11.07 14.48
CA HIS A 135 1.72 11.88 14.33
C HIS A 135 1.60 13.02 13.31
N GLY A 136 0.53 13.07 12.51
CA GLY A 136 0.38 14.11 11.49
C GLY A 136 1.39 13.99 10.34
N GLU A 137 1.80 12.76 10.01
CA GLU A 137 2.81 12.48 8.97
C GLU A 137 2.26 11.56 7.87
N MET A 138 2.65 11.80 6.62
CA MET A 138 2.44 10.86 5.52
C MET A 138 3.18 9.54 5.79
N LEU A 139 2.55 8.40 5.49
CA LEU A 139 3.20 7.10 5.65
C LEU A 139 4.30 6.91 4.60
N CYS A 140 5.41 6.31 5.01
CA CYS A 140 6.55 6.02 4.17
C CYS A 140 6.43 4.60 3.58
N ASP A 141 6.34 4.49 2.24
CA ASP A 141 6.46 3.22 1.50
C ASP A 141 7.83 3.04 0.82
N ARG A 142 8.75 3.97 1.06
CA ARG A 142 10.15 3.94 0.65
C ARG A 142 11.04 4.18 1.87
N CYS A 143 12.24 3.60 1.86
CA CYS A 143 13.25 3.86 2.87
C CYS A 143 13.88 5.25 2.66
N PRO A 144 13.93 6.14 3.66
CA PRO A 144 14.55 7.46 3.54
C PRO A 144 16.03 7.41 3.10
N ALA A 145 16.78 6.40 3.54
CA ALA A 145 18.23 6.31 3.27
C ALA A 145 18.57 5.77 1.87
N CYS A 146 17.83 4.76 1.38
CA CYS A 146 18.15 4.11 0.09
C CYS A 146 17.09 4.31 -1.01
N SER A 147 16.06 5.12 -0.75
CA SER A 147 14.90 5.45 -1.63
C SER A 147 14.13 4.24 -2.21
N SER A 148 14.52 3.03 -1.81
CA SER A 148 13.99 1.77 -2.30
C SER A 148 12.69 1.44 -1.57
N GLN A 149 11.81 0.72 -2.24
CA GLN A 149 10.52 0.36 -1.68
C GLN A 149 10.68 -0.39 -0.36
N LEU A 150 9.94 0.05 0.65
CA LEU A 150 10.16 -0.34 2.02
C LEU A 150 9.76 -1.80 2.25
N GLN A 151 10.68 -2.53 2.87
CA GLN A 151 10.46 -3.84 3.46
C GLN A 151 11.08 -3.76 4.85
N VAL A 152 10.29 -4.00 5.88
CA VAL A 152 10.74 -3.93 7.27
C VAL A 152 11.27 -5.29 7.70
N SER A 153 12.45 -5.32 8.31
CA SER A 153 12.95 -6.44 9.12
C SER A 153 13.00 -6.02 10.58
N PHE A 154 12.83 -6.99 11.49
CA PHE A 154 12.96 -6.76 12.93
C PHE A 154 14.27 -7.37 13.43
N ARG A 155 15.05 -6.61 14.19
CA ARG A 155 16.31 -7.08 14.79
C ARG A 155 16.48 -6.49 16.19
N PHE A 156 17.25 -7.18 17.05
CA PHE A 156 17.60 -6.65 18.36
C PHE A 156 18.59 -5.50 18.25
N ARG A 157 18.37 -4.45 19.05
CA ARG A 157 19.34 -3.38 19.31
C ARG A 157 19.23 -3.04 20.80
N GLY A 158 20.19 -3.51 21.60
CA GLY A 158 19.93 -3.73 23.02
C GLY A 158 18.88 -4.82 23.21
N ASP A 159 18.09 -4.73 24.27
CA ASP A 159 17.12 -5.78 24.66
C ASP A 159 15.80 -5.78 23.86
N LEU A 160 15.59 -4.78 22.99
CA LEU A 160 14.33 -4.56 22.28
C LEU A 160 14.46 -4.76 20.77
N LEU A 161 13.37 -5.20 20.15
CA LEU A 161 13.24 -5.28 18.70
C LEU A 161 13.06 -3.89 18.10
N ARG A 162 13.80 -3.64 17.03
CA ARG A 162 13.76 -2.42 16.23
C ARG A 162 13.54 -2.73 14.76
N SER A 163 12.90 -1.80 14.08
CA SER A 163 12.58 -1.85 12.65
C SER A 163 13.78 -1.37 11.81
N PHE A 164 14.17 -2.18 10.82
CA PHE A 164 15.25 -1.87 9.88
C PHE A 164 14.76 -1.98 8.45
N CYS A 165 15.39 -1.26 7.52
CA CYS A 165 15.19 -1.49 6.10
C CYS A 165 15.87 -2.81 5.70
N ARG A 166 15.10 -3.80 5.22
CA ARG A 166 15.62 -5.10 4.76
C ARG A 166 16.68 -5.00 3.65
N LYS A 167 16.74 -3.89 2.90
CA LYS A 167 17.66 -3.71 1.76
C LYS A 167 18.99 -3.08 2.13
N CYS A 168 19.00 -2.08 3.00
CA CYS A 168 20.20 -1.27 3.31
C CYS A 168 20.56 -1.27 4.80
N ASP A 169 19.84 -2.04 5.61
CA ASP A 169 20.05 -2.23 7.05
C ASP A 169 20.11 -0.95 7.90
N THR A 170 19.66 0.18 7.34
CA THR A 170 19.43 1.41 8.10
C THR A 170 18.27 1.22 9.07
N LEU A 171 18.46 1.67 10.31
CA LEU A 171 17.38 1.75 11.31
C LEU A 171 16.27 2.69 10.79
N LEU A 172 15.02 2.26 10.93
CA LEU A 172 13.85 3.04 10.52
C LEU A 172 13.36 3.90 11.69
N THR A 173 13.99 5.07 11.85
CA THR A 173 13.53 6.16 12.73
C THR A 173 12.91 7.28 11.91
N GLY A 174 12.11 8.12 12.56
CA GLY A 174 11.63 9.39 12.00
C GLY A 174 12.71 10.47 12.04
N ARG A 175 12.30 11.72 11.80
CA ARG A 175 13.17 12.91 11.83
C ARG A 175 13.48 13.41 13.25
N GLY A 176 13.34 12.57 14.28
CA GLY A 176 13.68 12.94 15.67
C GLY A 176 12.93 14.16 16.22
N GLY A 177 11.72 14.45 15.72
CA GLY A 177 10.93 15.61 16.14
C GLY A 177 11.19 16.92 15.39
N GLU A 178 11.91 16.91 14.25
CA GLU A 178 11.88 18.05 13.32
C GLU A 178 10.42 18.38 12.96
N ARG A 179 9.97 19.59 13.31
CA ARG A 179 8.63 20.06 12.93
C ARG A 179 8.55 20.21 11.41
N LEU A 180 7.54 19.59 10.82
CA LEU A 180 7.07 19.88 9.46
C LEU A 180 6.88 21.40 9.29
N ARG A 181 7.15 21.95 8.09
CA ARG A 181 6.90 23.38 7.83
C ARG A 181 5.39 23.63 7.99
N PRO A 182 4.91 24.83 8.37
CA PRO A 182 3.48 25.07 8.60
C PRO A 182 2.58 24.69 7.42
N ALA A 183 3.03 24.91 6.19
CA ALA A 183 2.32 24.45 5.00
C ALA A 183 2.29 22.91 4.89
N ASP A 184 3.36 22.19 5.27
CA ASP A 184 3.41 20.72 5.26
C ASP A 184 2.37 20.14 6.21
N ALA A 185 2.23 20.73 7.40
CA ALA A 185 1.18 20.38 8.35
C ALA A 185 -0.23 20.56 7.74
N GLY A 186 -0.55 21.74 7.21
CA GLY A 186 -1.89 22.01 6.64
C GLY A 186 -2.29 21.09 5.48
N PHE A 187 -1.33 20.66 4.65
CA PHE A 187 -1.60 19.64 3.63
C PHE A 187 -1.89 18.26 4.23
N VAL A 188 -1.09 17.83 5.22
CA VAL A 188 -1.33 16.53 5.87
C VAL A 188 -2.62 16.53 6.69
N GLU A 189 -2.99 17.65 7.30
CA GLU A 189 -4.31 17.85 7.94
C GLU A 189 -5.45 17.68 6.94
N GLY A 190 -5.41 18.37 5.78
CA GLY A 190 -6.42 18.18 4.72
C GLY A 190 -6.50 16.74 4.20
N VAL A 191 -5.36 16.08 4.02
CA VAL A 191 -5.31 14.65 3.63
C VAL A 191 -5.85 13.74 4.74
N LEU A 192 -5.58 14.04 6.02
CA LEU A 192 -6.12 13.29 7.15
C LEU A 192 -7.64 13.43 7.23
N ASP A 193 -8.19 14.60 6.92
CA ASP A 193 -9.63 14.84 6.90
C ASP A 193 -10.31 14.04 5.79
N LEU A 194 -9.80 14.13 4.55
CA LEU A 194 -10.26 13.32 3.42
C LEU A 194 -10.13 11.82 3.69
N GLN A 195 -9.04 11.39 4.34
CA GLN A 195 -8.84 10.02 4.80
C GLN A 195 -9.91 9.60 5.82
N ARG A 196 -10.25 10.44 6.81
CA ARG A 196 -11.30 10.14 7.81
C ARG A 196 -12.66 10.01 7.13
N LYS A 197 -12.99 10.88 6.18
CA LYS A 197 -14.24 10.84 5.41
C LYS A 197 -14.34 9.59 4.54
N ALA A 198 -13.28 9.27 3.78
CA ALA A 198 -13.20 8.05 2.99
C ALA A 198 -13.34 6.79 3.87
N GLN A 199 -12.63 6.71 5.00
CA GLN A 199 -12.77 5.60 5.95
C GLN A 199 -14.20 5.44 6.48
N GLY A 200 -14.91 6.54 6.73
CA GLY A 200 -16.33 6.55 7.09
C GLY A 200 -17.22 5.95 5.99
N ILE A 201 -17.04 6.40 4.73
CA ILE A 201 -17.80 5.89 3.58
C ILE A 201 -17.54 4.39 3.35
N VAL A 202 -16.29 3.94 3.45
CA VAL A 202 -15.92 2.52 3.21
C VAL A 202 -16.52 1.56 4.25
N ARG A 203 -16.71 2.02 5.49
CA ARG A 203 -17.37 1.25 6.56
C ARG A 203 -18.90 1.41 6.57
N GLY A 204 -19.41 2.44 5.90
CA GLY A 204 -20.83 2.81 5.89
C GLY A 204 -21.64 2.10 4.81
N GLU A 205 -22.65 2.82 4.32
CA GLU A 205 -23.64 2.35 3.35
C GLU A 205 -23.02 1.83 2.04
N SER A 206 -23.46 0.65 1.62
CA SER A 206 -22.98 -0.01 0.40
C SER A 206 -23.08 0.85 -0.85
N ASP A 207 -24.14 1.66 -0.99
CA ASP A 207 -24.37 2.49 -2.17
C ASP A 207 -23.38 3.67 -2.25
N ARG A 208 -23.13 4.35 -1.13
CA ARG A 208 -22.12 5.41 -1.04
C ARG A 208 -20.72 4.85 -1.29
N ARG A 209 -20.42 3.67 -0.74
CA ARG A 209 -19.16 2.96 -1.02
C ARG A 209 -19.02 2.57 -2.49
N ALA A 210 -20.07 2.03 -3.12
CA ALA A 210 -20.05 1.66 -4.53
C ALA A 210 -19.81 2.86 -5.45
N ARG A 211 -20.38 4.03 -5.13
CA ARG A 211 -20.14 5.30 -5.83
C ARG A 211 -18.70 5.79 -5.68
N LEU A 212 -18.14 5.73 -4.46
CA LEU A 212 -16.74 6.05 -4.20
C LEU A 212 -15.80 5.13 -4.99
N GLU A 213 -16.03 3.81 -4.96
CA GLU A 213 -15.26 2.85 -5.75
C GLU A 213 -15.35 3.11 -7.25
N GLN A 214 -16.56 3.39 -7.77
CA GLN A 214 -16.76 3.69 -9.19
C GLN A 214 -16.05 4.97 -9.62
N THR A 215 -16.05 6.01 -8.77
CA THR A 215 -15.32 7.26 -9.01
C THR A 215 -13.80 7.03 -9.02
N ILE A 216 -13.28 6.23 -8.09
CA ILE A 216 -11.86 5.83 -8.07
C ILE A 216 -11.50 5.04 -9.34
N ARG A 217 -12.34 4.09 -9.77
CA ARG A 217 -12.15 3.35 -11.03
C ARG A 217 -12.15 4.28 -12.23
N ALA A 218 -13.05 5.27 -12.28
CA ALA A 218 -13.12 6.25 -13.37
C ALA A 218 -11.87 7.14 -13.43
N LEU A 219 -11.39 7.64 -12.29
CA LEU A 219 -10.13 8.40 -12.20
C LEU A 219 -8.92 7.61 -12.74
N TRP A 220 -8.85 6.31 -12.43
CA TRP A 220 -7.77 5.40 -12.85
C TRP A 220 -8.08 4.59 -14.13
N ALA A 221 -9.19 4.87 -14.82
CA ALA A 221 -9.49 4.29 -16.13
C ALA A 221 -8.55 4.88 -17.20
N PRO A 222 -8.21 4.13 -18.27
CA PRO A 222 -7.44 4.68 -19.39
C PRO A 222 -8.12 5.91 -19.99
N LEU A 223 -7.33 6.91 -20.34
CA LEU A 223 -7.76 8.08 -21.07
C LEU A 223 -7.93 7.72 -22.55
N ASP A 224 -9.13 7.93 -23.08
CA ASP A 224 -9.54 7.83 -24.49
C ASP A 224 -9.48 6.43 -25.14
N ARG A 225 -8.53 5.57 -24.76
CA ARG A 225 -8.25 4.27 -25.39
C ARG A 225 -7.89 3.21 -24.36
N MET A 226 -8.38 2.00 -24.55
CA MET A 226 -8.29 0.91 -23.56
C MET A 226 -6.88 0.41 -23.23
N ASP A 227 -5.91 0.66 -24.11
CA ASP A 227 -4.50 0.32 -23.95
C ASP A 227 -3.64 1.49 -23.43
N ALA A 228 -4.24 2.67 -23.23
CA ALA A 228 -3.53 3.84 -22.76
C ALA A 228 -3.05 3.67 -21.31
N ALA A 229 -1.73 3.74 -21.11
CA ALA A 229 -1.13 3.79 -19.77
C ALA A 229 -1.37 5.13 -19.04
N ARG A 230 -2.00 6.12 -19.70
CA ARG A 230 -2.36 7.43 -19.13
C ARG A 230 -3.80 7.35 -18.57
N PRO A 231 -4.01 7.43 -17.23
CA PRO A 231 -5.34 7.46 -16.64
C PRO A 231 -6.09 8.79 -16.86
N VAL A 232 -7.41 8.80 -16.66
CA VAL A 232 -8.27 10.00 -16.71
C VAL A 232 -7.82 11.09 -15.75
N LEU A 233 -7.34 10.76 -14.55
CA LEU A 233 -6.78 11.73 -13.60
C LEU A 233 -5.62 12.56 -14.18
N ALA A 234 -5.00 12.13 -15.29
CA ALA A 234 -4.00 12.90 -16.01
C ALA A 234 -4.54 14.18 -16.67
N LEU A 235 -5.86 14.36 -16.72
CA LEU A 235 -6.53 15.59 -17.14
C LEU A 235 -6.65 16.59 -15.97
N TRP A 236 -6.72 16.13 -14.72
CA TRP A 236 -6.77 17.02 -13.54
C TRP A 236 -5.46 17.83 -13.37
N PHE A 237 -4.33 17.27 -13.79
CA PHE A 237 -3.04 17.99 -13.82
C PHE A 237 -2.93 19.05 -14.93
N ASP A 238 -3.77 19.00 -15.96
CA ASP A 238 -3.74 19.85 -17.17
C ASP A 238 -2.36 20.04 -17.85
N GLN A 239 -1.45 19.06 -17.73
CA GLN A 239 -0.10 19.14 -18.32
C GLN A 239 0.01 18.39 -19.67
N PRO A 240 0.37 19.08 -20.77
CA PRO A 240 0.67 18.44 -22.04
C PRO A 240 1.83 17.44 -21.92
N GLY A 241 1.66 16.25 -22.51
CA GLY A 241 2.70 15.21 -22.51
C GLY A 241 2.92 14.51 -21.15
N TRP A 242 2.09 14.75 -20.14
CA TRP A 242 2.16 14.01 -18.88
C TRP A 242 2.02 12.50 -19.11
N ASN A 243 2.94 11.74 -18.51
CA ASN A 243 3.01 10.28 -18.62
C ASN A 243 2.86 9.65 -17.25
N CYS A 244 1.98 8.66 -17.13
CA CYS A 244 1.78 7.94 -15.87
C CYS A 244 3.09 7.32 -15.38
N PRO A 245 3.57 7.67 -14.16
CA PRO A 245 4.81 7.13 -13.64
C PRO A 245 4.74 5.61 -13.48
N PHE A 246 5.85 4.93 -13.73
CA PHE A 246 5.93 3.47 -13.82
C PHE A 246 5.31 2.74 -12.61
N GLU A 247 5.50 3.28 -11.41
CA GLU A 247 4.95 2.78 -10.15
C GLU A 247 3.41 2.85 -10.04
N ALA A 248 2.76 3.76 -10.77
CA ALA A 248 1.31 3.97 -10.77
C ALA A 248 0.61 3.30 -11.96
N ARG A 249 1.32 3.01 -13.06
CA ARG A 249 0.78 2.31 -14.25
C ARG A 249 0.06 1.01 -13.93
N GLY A 250 0.53 0.28 -12.91
CA GLY A 250 -0.08 -0.98 -12.48
C GLY A 250 -1.45 -0.86 -11.81
N ALA A 251 -1.95 0.35 -11.58
CA ALA A 251 -3.31 0.61 -11.08
C ALA A 251 -4.29 1.03 -12.20
N VAL A 252 -3.77 1.41 -13.37
CA VAL A 252 -4.60 1.78 -14.53
C VAL A 252 -5.35 0.54 -15.03
N SER A 253 -6.65 0.69 -15.28
CA SER A 253 -7.55 -0.42 -15.65
C SER A 253 -7.69 -1.54 -14.60
N THR A 254 -7.49 -1.24 -13.31
CA THR A 254 -7.73 -2.22 -12.23
C THR A 254 -9.02 -1.94 -11.48
N ASP A 255 -9.68 -2.99 -11.00
CA ASP A 255 -10.97 -2.89 -10.29
C ASP A 255 -10.84 -2.29 -8.88
N ALA A 256 -9.62 -2.24 -8.33
CA ALA A 256 -9.31 -1.67 -7.02
C ALA A 256 -7.97 -0.91 -7.02
N PRO A 257 -7.89 0.25 -7.71
CA PRO A 257 -6.63 0.97 -7.96
C PRO A 257 -5.79 1.23 -6.70
N LEU A 258 -6.45 1.61 -5.59
CA LEU A 258 -5.77 1.94 -4.33
C LEU A 258 -4.98 0.77 -3.72
N GLN A 259 -5.28 -0.51 -4.04
CA GLN A 259 -4.52 -1.65 -3.52
C GLN A 259 -3.08 -1.71 -4.05
N HIS A 260 -2.84 -1.11 -5.21
CA HIS A 260 -1.59 -1.26 -5.96
C HIS A 260 -0.74 0.01 -5.94
N LEU A 261 -1.28 1.12 -5.46
CA LEU A 261 -0.67 2.45 -5.54
C LEU A 261 0.27 2.75 -4.35
N PRO A 262 1.42 3.41 -4.61
CA PRO A 262 2.21 4.07 -3.58
C PRO A 262 1.39 5.07 -2.76
N VAL A 263 1.82 5.34 -1.52
CA VAL A 263 1.13 6.24 -0.57
C VAL A 263 0.78 7.58 -1.21
N ARG A 264 1.70 8.23 -1.93
CA ARG A 264 1.43 9.55 -2.53
C ARG A 264 0.38 9.52 -3.66
N TRP A 265 0.23 8.42 -4.38
CA TRP A 265 -0.83 8.28 -5.39
C TRP A 265 -2.19 7.98 -4.77
N ARG A 266 -2.22 7.24 -3.65
CA ARG A 266 -3.43 7.06 -2.85
C ARG A 266 -3.86 8.40 -2.22
N ALA A 267 -2.92 9.15 -1.65
CA ALA A 267 -3.17 10.46 -1.07
C ALA A 267 -3.67 11.47 -2.12
N LEU A 268 -2.99 11.55 -3.28
CA LEU A 268 -3.46 12.39 -4.40
C LEU A 268 -4.86 11.97 -4.87
N THR A 269 -5.17 10.67 -4.93
CA THR A 269 -6.53 10.23 -5.29
C THR A 269 -7.56 10.77 -4.29
N LEU A 270 -7.25 10.79 -2.98
CA LEU A 270 -8.13 11.40 -1.98
C LEU A 270 -8.27 12.92 -2.16
N VAL A 271 -7.19 13.64 -2.49
CA VAL A 271 -7.22 15.08 -2.78
C VAL A 271 -8.12 15.37 -3.98
N ILE A 272 -7.92 14.68 -5.12
CA ILE A 272 -8.75 14.85 -6.32
C ILE A 272 -10.23 14.53 -6.04
N LEU A 273 -10.52 13.53 -5.19
CA LEU A 273 -11.90 13.28 -4.75
C LEU A 273 -12.47 14.44 -3.92
N GLY A 274 -11.66 15.05 -3.06
CA GLY A 274 -12.03 16.26 -2.29
C GLY A 274 -12.29 17.47 -3.18
N ASP A 275 -11.47 17.69 -4.21
CA ASP A 275 -11.65 18.80 -5.15
C ASP A 275 -12.90 18.62 -6.04
N LEU A 276 -13.21 17.38 -6.42
CA LEU A 276 -14.35 17.07 -7.28
C LEU A 276 -15.68 16.94 -6.53
N PHE A 277 -15.70 16.49 -5.27
CA PHE A 277 -16.90 16.16 -4.50
C PHE A 277 -16.99 16.86 -3.13
N GLY A 278 -16.14 17.87 -2.92
CA GLY A 278 -16.04 18.63 -1.67
C GLY A 278 -15.36 17.86 -0.53
N ALA A 279 -14.99 18.58 0.53
CA ALA A 279 -14.34 18.00 1.72
C ALA A 279 -15.17 16.92 2.43
N GLU A 280 -16.50 16.94 2.26
CA GLU A 280 -17.42 15.92 2.80
C GLU A 280 -17.56 14.66 1.93
N LEU A 281 -16.93 14.63 0.74
CA LEU A 281 -17.00 13.53 -0.23
C LEU A 281 -18.45 13.12 -0.54
N VAL A 282 -19.20 14.08 -1.07
CA VAL A 282 -20.65 13.95 -1.31
C VAL A 282 -20.88 13.36 -2.71
N PHE A 283 -21.30 12.09 -2.76
CA PHE A 283 -21.55 11.35 -3.99
C PHE A 283 -23.05 11.29 -4.32
N ASP A 284 -23.69 12.45 -4.46
CA ASP A 284 -25.13 12.60 -4.72
C ASP A 284 -25.57 12.02 -6.07
N ALA A 285 -26.88 12.01 -6.32
CA ALA A 285 -27.45 11.53 -7.58
C ALA A 285 -26.93 12.30 -8.81
N GLU A 286 -26.68 13.60 -8.68
CA GLU A 286 -26.10 14.43 -9.73
C GLU A 286 -24.59 14.57 -9.56
N MET A 287 -23.84 14.11 -10.57
CA MET A 287 -22.38 14.21 -10.59
C MET A 287 -21.96 15.64 -10.98
N PRO A 288 -21.02 16.27 -10.25
CA PRO A 288 -20.46 17.58 -10.57
C PRO A 288 -19.93 17.69 -12.01
N GLU A 289 -20.03 18.87 -12.62
CA GLU A 289 -19.74 19.05 -14.05
C GLU A 289 -18.28 18.77 -14.41
N THR A 290 -17.35 19.15 -13.53
CA THR A 290 -15.92 18.86 -13.64
C THR A 290 -15.66 17.36 -13.65
N ALA A 291 -16.24 16.62 -12.69
CA ALA A 291 -16.15 15.16 -12.63
C ALA A 291 -16.79 14.49 -13.87
N ARG A 292 -17.95 14.98 -14.31
CA ARG A 292 -18.65 14.52 -15.52
C ARG A 292 -17.80 14.71 -16.78
N SER A 293 -17.18 15.88 -16.93
CA SER A 293 -16.27 16.21 -18.04
C SER A 293 -15.06 15.27 -18.06
N LEU A 294 -14.39 15.10 -16.91
CA LEU A 294 -13.26 14.17 -16.76
C LEU A 294 -13.66 12.73 -17.11
N PHE A 295 -14.73 12.21 -16.51
CA PHE A 295 -15.11 10.80 -16.65
C PHE A 295 -15.73 10.47 -18.01
N SER A 296 -16.22 11.47 -18.77
CA SER A 296 -16.59 11.29 -20.18
C SER A 296 -15.42 10.83 -21.07
N ARG A 297 -14.18 11.01 -20.60
CA ARG A 297 -12.94 10.64 -21.29
C ARG A 297 -12.40 9.27 -20.84
N ALA A 298 -13.08 8.59 -19.91
CA ALA A 298 -12.74 7.24 -19.47
C ALA A 298 -13.03 6.23 -20.59
N ALA A 299 -12.02 5.45 -20.97
CA ALA A 299 -12.22 4.32 -21.88
C ALA A 299 -13.10 3.25 -21.20
N PRO A 300 -14.05 2.60 -21.91
CA PRO A 300 -14.98 1.65 -21.29
C PRO A 300 -14.27 0.42 -20.75
N LEU A 301 -14.14 0.31 -19.42
CA LEU A 301 -13.49 -0.83 -18.75
C LEU A 301 -14.23 -2.14 -19.04
N LEU A 302 -13.80 -2.84 -20.09
CA LEU A 302 -14.25 -4.20 -20.36
C LEU A 302 -13.75 -5.12 -19.24
N PRO A 303 -14.64 -5.91 -18.61
CA PRO A 303 -14.22 -6.93 -17.64
C PRO A 303 -13.13 -7.79 -18.24
N ARG A 304 -11.98 -7.83 -17.58
CA ARG A 304 -10.79 -8.51 -18.07
C ARG A 304 -11.06 -10.01 -18.16
N ARG A 305 -11.52 -10.48 -19.33
CA ARG A 305 -11.64 -11.92 -19.64
C ARG A 305 -10.38 -12.59 -19.15
N GLN A 306 -10.54 -13.56 -18.26
CA GLN A 306 -9.43 -14.35 -17.74
C GLN A 306 -8.67 -14.89 -18.94
N ARG A 307 -7.44 -14.42 -19.17
CA ARG A 307 -6.55 -15.04 -20.13
C ARG A 307 -6.21 -16.41 -19.56
N GLY A 308 -6.96 -17.42 -19.99
CA GLY A 308 -6.56 -18.82 -19.84
C GLY A 308 -5.13 -19.00 -20.37
N PRO A 309 -4.39 -20.00 -19.87
CA PRO A 309 -2.99 -20.18 -20.23
C PRO A 309 -2.86 -20.29 -21.75
N SER A 310 -2.19 -19.31 -22.36
CA SER A 310 -2.05 -19.23 -23.81
C SER A 310 -1.22 -20.43 -24.27
N ALA A 311 -1.85 -21.34 -25.00
CA ALA A 311 -1.19 -22.50 -25.57
C ALA A 311 0.00 -22.05 -26.45
N ILE A 312 1.12 -22.76 -26.33
CA ILE A 312 2.35 -22.47 -27.06
C ILE A 312 2.16 -22.94 -28.52
N GLY A 313 1.63 -22.06 -29.36
CA GLY A 313 1.62 -22.24 -30.82
C GLY A 313 2.95 -21.77 -31.41
N LYS A 314 3.82 -22.70 -31.81
CA LYS A 314 5.06 -22.38 -32.53
C LYS A 314 4.73 -21.87 -33.95
N GLY A 315 5.21 -20.66 -34.29
CA GLY A 315 5.10 -20.11 -35.64
C GLY A 315 5.95 -18.85 -35.85
N LYS A 316 7.19 -19.02 -36.34
CA LYS A 316 7.87 -18.01 -37.18
C LYS A 316 7.25 -18.08 -38.59
N PRO A 317 7.31 -17.05 -39.48
CA PRO A 317 8.43 -16.12 -39.71
C PRO A 317 7.95 -14.68 -40.07
N PRO A 318 8.65 -13.87 -40.91
CA PRO A 318 10.07 -13.51 -40.93
C PRO A 318 10.30 -12.03 -40.54
N ILE A 319 11.56 -11.59 -40.52
CA ILE A 319 11.97 -10.18 -40.38
C ILE A 319 12.48 -9.69 -41.73
N ASP A 320 12.00 -8.53 -42.20
CA ASP A 320 12.75 -7.61 -43.09
C ASP A 320 12.04 -6.24 -43.18
N GLY A 321 12.77 -5.16 -43.48
CA GLY A 321 12.16 -3.85 -43.84
C GLY A 321 12.49 -2.60 -42.98
N VAL A 322 13.79 -2.31 -42.81
CA VAL A 322 14.49 -0.99 -42.95
C VAL A 322 13.67 0.34 -42.98
N LEU A 323 14.24 1.42 -42.38
CA LEU A 323 13.85 2.87 -42.29
C LEU A 323 13.16 3.28 -40.95
N VAL A 324 13.45 4.42 -40.28
CA VAL A 324 14.44 5.52 -40.45
C VAL A 324 15.10 5.84 -39.09
N ARG A 325 16.38 6.21 -39.10
CA ARG A 325 17.11 6.76 -37.96
C ARG A 325 16.89 8.29 -37.86
N VAL A 326 16.09 8.75 -36.89
CA VAL A 326 16.08 10.17 -36.49
C VAL A 326 16.67 10.29 -35.08
N GLN A 327 17.86 10.87 -34.99
CA GLN A 327 18.43 11.35 -33.73
C GLN A 327 18.14 12.85 -33.59
N SER A 328 18.22 13.36 -32.36
CA SER A 328 18.17 14.80 -32.03
C SER A 328 16.76 15.42 -32.17
N LEU A 329 16.26 16.31 -31.30
CA LEU A 329 16.80 16.91 -30.07
C LEU A 329 15.61 17.32 -29.17
N SER A 330 15.66 16.99 -27.89
CA SER A 330 14.98 17.78 -26.86
C SER A 330 15.71 17.62 -25.53
N LYS A 331 16.53 18.62 -25.20
CA LYS A 331 17.09 18.79 -23.86
C LYS A 331 16.15 19.72 -23.10
N SER A 332 15.31 19.15 -22.24
CA SER A 332 14.69 19.86 -21.12
C SER A 332 14.49 18.86 -19.98
N PRO A 333 14.56 19.28 -18.71
CA PRO A 333 14.78 18.36 -17.60
C PRO A 333 13.56 17.47 -17.38
N VAL A 334 13.77 16.15 -17.46
CA VAL A 334 12.84 15.19 -16.87
C VAL A 334 12.91 15.38 -15.37
N HIS A 335 11.97 16.15 -14.82
CA HIS A 335 11.80 16.26 -13.37
C HIS A 335 11.57 14.86 -12.82
N ARG A 336 12.57 14.34 -12.10
CA ARG A 336 12.39 13.15 -11.28
C ARG A 336 11.45 13.55 -10.15
N LEU A 337 10.30 12.91 -10.07
CA LEU A 337 9.48 12.84 -8.86
C LEU A 337 10.23 12.04 -7.78
N SER A 338 11.29 12.65 -7.23
CA SER A 338 12.28 12.04 -6.35
C SER A 338 11.95 12.19 -4.87
N GLY A 339 11.13 11.28 -4.36
CA GLY A 339 11.30 10.67 -3.04
C GLY A 339 11.01 11.51 -1.79
N ASN A 340 11.01 12.84 -1.85
CA ASN A 340 10.76 13.73 -0.71
C ASN A 340 9.64 14.73 -1.03
N PHE A 341 8.56 14.65 -0.26
CA PHE A 341 7.39 15.54 -0.37
C PHE A 341 7.70 17.03 -0.13
N LEU A 342 8.88 17.35 0.41
CA LEU A 342 9.32 18.71 0.75
C LEU A 342 9.80 19.53 -0.47
N ASP A 343 10.33 18.86 -1.50
CA ASP A 343 10.93 19.53 -2.67
C ASP A 343 9.96 19.58 -3.86
N GLU A 344 8.98 18.66 -3.91
CA GLU A 344 8.01 18.53 -5.00
C GLU A 344 6.86 19.56 -4.92
N ARG A 345 6.91 20.49 -3.95
CA ARG A 345 5.76 21.34 -3.61
C ARG A 345 5.51 22.54 -4.52
N ALA A 346 6.55 23.00 -5.22
CA ALA A 346 6.45 24.14 -6.14
C ALA A 346 5.45 23.87 -7.28
N ASP A 347 5.27 22.60 -7.66
CA ASP A 347 4.42 22.18 -8.79
C ASP A 347 2.93 22.02 -8.41
N PHE A 348 2.57 22.03 -7.11
CA PHE A 348 1.18 21.87 -6.66
C PHE A 348 0.49 23.19 -6.32
N SER A 349 1.22 24.31 -6.26
CA SER A 349 0.65 25.62 -5.92
C SER A 349 0.15 26.38 -7.15
N ARG A 350 -1.06 26.01 -7.64
CA ARG A 350 -2.11 26.86 -8.26
C ARG A 350 -3.00 26.04 -9.22
N ILE A 351 -4.19 25.65 -8.75
CA ILE A 351 -5.34 25.37 -9.63
C ILE A 351 -6.58 26.04 -9.03
N HIS A 352 -6.68 27.35 -9.24
CA HIS A 352 -7.92 28.10 -9.48
C HIS A 352 -7.50 29.48 -10.04
N PRO A 353 -8.34 30.13 -10.88
CA PRO A 353 -8.01 31.40 -11.54
C PRO A 353 -7.83 32.57 -10.57
#